data_AF-A0A0Q9U7I0-F1
#
_entry.id   AF-A0A0Q9U7I0-F1
#
_cell.length_a   1.000
_cell.length_b   1.000
_cell.length_c   1.000
_cell.angle_alpha   90.00
_cell.angle_beta   90.00
_cell.angle_gamma   90.00
#
_symmetry.space_group_name_H-M   'P 1'
#
loop_
_entity.id
_entity.type
_entity.pdbx_description
1 polymer ?
#
loop_
_entity_poly.entity_id
_entity_poly.type
_entity_poly.pdbx_seq_one_letter_code
_entity_poly.pdbx_strand_id
1 'polypeptide(L)'
;MWLTIFDPEFGMFNKILDLSGLGFFKYAWLGNTHTALGTLLFILIWSGFGWGLLFYYAGIKGIPEDLYEVAHLDSSLHGRFGTAWNLHFIRIFAQHSWSY
;
A
#
# COMPACT_ATOMS: atom_id res chain seq x y z
N MET A 1 -9.53 -15.19 -9.85
CA MET A 1 -8.07 -15.38 -9.86
C MET A 1 -7.49 -15.63 -8.45
N TRP A 2 -7.83 -14.83 -7.42
CA TRP A 2 -7.35 -15.14 -6.05
C TRP A 2 -7.92 -16.45 -5.48
N LEU A 3 -9.19 -16.75 -5.76
CA LEU A 3 -9.83 -18.03 -5.37
C LEU A 3 -9.07 -19.26 -5.91
N THR A 4 -8.51 -19.17 -7.13
CA THR A 4 -7.75 -20.27 -7.74
C THR A 4 -6.33 -20.38 -7.19
N ILE A 5 -5.76 -19.29 -6.66
CA ILE A 5 -4.44 -19.31 -6.01
C ILE A 5 -4.52 -19.94 -4.61
N PHE A 6 -5.56 -19.57 -3.86
CA PHE A 6 -5.82 -20.05 -2.50
C PHE A 6 -6.69 -21.32 -2.45
N ASP A 7 -6.89 -21.97 -3.59
CA ASP A 7 -7.60 -23.24 -3.66
C ASP A 7 -6.88 -24.30 -2.80
N PRO A 8 -7.59 -25.02 -1.92
CA PRO A 8 -6.97 -25.93 -0.98
C PRO A 8 -6.35 -27.18 -1.63
N GLU A 9 -6.89 -27.65 -2.76
CA GLU A 9 -6.48 -28.90 -3.41
C GLU A 9 -5.49 -28.66 -4.56
N PHE A 10 -5.77 -27.70 -5.43
CA PHE A 10 -5.00 -27.43 -6.65
C PHE A 10 -4.26 -26.09 -6.63
N GLY A 11 -4.46 -25.27 -5.60
CA GLY A 11 -3.93 -23.92 -5.50
C GLY A 11 -2.41 -23.86 -5.37
N MET A 12 -1.83 -22.81 -5.98
CA MET A 12 -0.39 -22.62 -6.01
C MET A 12 0.17 -22.21 -4.64
N PHE A 13 -0.62 -21.58 -3.78
CA PHE A 13 -0.19 -21.12 -2.46
C PHE A 13 0.19 -22.29 -1.54
N ASN A 14 -0.67 -23.29 -1.45
CA ASN A 14 -0.40 -24.49 -0.64
C ASN A 14 0.74 -25.35 -1.20
N LYS A 15 0.97 -25.32 -2.52
CA LYS A 15 2.15 -25.97 -3.15
C LYS A 15 3.46 -25.27 -2.79
N ILE A 16 3.45 -23.94 -2.71
CA ILE A 16 4.64 -23.17 -2.26
C ILE A 16 4.95 -23.48 -0.79
N LEU A 17 3.92 -23.63 0.06
CA LEU A 17 4.08 -24.05 1.45
C LEU A 17 4.70 -25.45 1.57
N ASP A 18 4.33 -26.41 0.73
CA ASP A 18 5.00 -27.71 0.68
C ASP A 18 6.47 -27.60 0.31
N LEU A 19 6.77 -26.87 -0.77
CA LEU A 19 8.13 -26.74 -1.29
C LEU A 19 9.06 -26.02 -0.31
N SER A 20 8.52 -25.15 0.54
CA SER A 20 9.25 -24.46 1.61
C SER A 20 9.38 -25.26 2.91
N GLY A 21 8.88 -26.51 2.95
CA GLY A 21 8.91 -27.35 4.15
C GLY A 21 7.85 -26.99 5.21
N LEU A 22 6.94 -26.06 4.88
CA LEU A 22 5.85 -25.57 5.72
C LEU A 22 4.51 -26.25 5.40
N GLY A 23 4.54 -27.45 4.80
CA GLY A 23 3.33 -28.17 4.39
C GLY A 23 2.32 -28.45 5.52
N PHE A 24 2.77 -28.44 6.77
CA PHE A 24 1.89 -28.58 7.95
C PHE A 24 1.00 -27.35 8.21
N PHE A 25 1.31 -26.19 7.62
CA PHE A 25 0.48 -24.97 7.67
C PHE A 25 -0.48 -24.85 6.48
N LYS A 26 -0.71 -25.94 5.73
CA LYS A 26 -1.75 -25.94 4.70
C LYS A 26 -3.12 -25.87 5.34
N TYR A 27 -3.82 -24.80 5.02
CA TYR A 27 -5.22 -24.62 5.41
C TYR A 27 -6.07 -24.32 4.20
N ALA A 28 -7.38 -24.51 4.34
CA ALA A 28 -8.35 -23.89 3.47
C ALA A 28 -8.41 -22.40 3.82
N TRP A 29 -7.47 -21.60 3.31
CA TRP A 29 -7.25 -20.20 3.70
C TRP A 29 -8.52 -19.34 3.64
N LEU A 30 -9.35 -19.57 2.64
CA LEU A 30 -10.65 -18.91 2.45
C LEU A 30 -11.84 -19.72 2.97
N GLY A 31 -11.66 -21.01 3.28
CA GLY A 31 -12.71 -21.90 3.77
C GLY A 31 -12.78 -22.01 5.30
N ASN A 32 -11.69 -21.67 6.01
CA ASN A 32 -11.62 -21.68 7.46
C ASN A 32 -11.90 -20.29 8.03
N THR A 33 -12.88 -20.20 8.94
CA THR A 33 -13.32 -18.94 9.56
C THR A 33 -12.20 -18.17 10.28
N HIS A 34 -11.19 -18.87 10.81
CA HIS A 34 -10.05 -18.26 11.51
C HIS A 34 -9.05 -17.58 10.56
N THR A 35 -8.89 -18.08 9.33
CA THR A 35 -7.91 -17.58 8.35
C THR A 35 -8.54 -16.75 7.24
N ALA A 36 -9.84 -16.94 6.97
CA ALA A 36 -10.54 -16.33 5.85
C ALA A 36 -10.54 -14.80 5.90
N LEU A 37 -10.83 -14.22 7.07
CA LEU A 37 -10.84 -12.76 7.23
C LEU A 37 -9.46 -12.15 6.99
N GLY A 38 -8.40 -12.71 7.59
CA GLY A 38 -7.04 -12.23 7.41
C GLY A 38 -6.57 -12.34 5.96
N THR A 39 -6.86 -13.46 5.31
CA THR A 39 -6.52 -13.69 3.89
C THR A 39 -7.26 -12.69 2.98
N LEU A 40 -8.54 -12.43 3.25
CA LEU A 40 -9.34 -11.48 2.49
C LEU A 40 -8.82 -10.04 2.65
N LEU A 41 -8.51 -9.62 3.88
CA LEU A 41 -7.93 -8.31 4.16
C LEU A 41 -6.61 -8.12 3.43
N PHE A 42 -5.74 -9.12 3.44
CA PHE A 42 -4.48 -9.09 2.72
C PHE A 42 -4.70 -8.87 1.21
N ILE A 43 -5.62 -9.62 0.59
CA ILE A 43 -5.95 -9.47 -0.83
C ILE A 43 -6.47 -8.06 -1.13
N LEU A 44 -7.34 -7.51 -0.26
CA LEU A 44 -7.89 -6.17 -0.43
C LEU A 44 -6.82 -5.08 -0.34
N ILE A 45 -5.95 -5.16 0.66
CA ILE A 45 -4.82 -4.22 0.84
C ILE A 45 -3.89 -4.29 -0.37
N TRP A 46 -3.52 -5.51 -0.78
CA TRP A 46 -2.65 -5.73 -1.93
C TRP A 46 -3.24 -5.17 -3.23
N SER A 47 -4.53 -5.40 -3.45
CA SER A 47 -5.24 -4.87 -4.61
C SER A 47 -5.29 -3.34 -4.64
N GLY A 48 -5.40 -2.69 -3.48
CA GLY A 48 -5.37 -1.23 -3.37
C GLY A 48 -3.97 -0.63 -3.47
N PHE A 49 -2.94 -1.37 -3.02
CA PHE A 49 -1.57 -0.89 -2.94
C PHE A 49 -0.99 -0.50 -4.31
N GLY A 50 -1.29 -1.27 -5.36
CA GLY A 50 -0.82 -0.97 -6.72
C GLY A 50 -1.28 0.40 -7.23
N TRP A 51 -2.54 0.74 -7.00
CA TRP A 51 -3.09 2.05 -7.36
C TRP A 51 -2.55 3.17 -6.47
N GLY A 52 -2.45 2.93 -5.15
CA GLY A 52 -1.90 3.91 -4.22
C GLY A 52 -0.47 4.33 -4.59
N LEU A 53 0.38 3.37 -4.97
CA LEU A 53 1.75 3.64 -5.41
C LEU A 53 1.80 4.46 -6.71
N LEU A 54 0.92 4.17 -7.67
CA LEU A 54 0.83 4.92 -8.92
C LEU A 54 0.43 6.38 -8.68
N PHE A 55 -0.60 6.62 -7.87
CA PHE A 55 -1.03 7.97 -7.52
C PHE A 55 0.05 8.72 -6.72
N TYR A 56 0.71 8.03 -5.80
CA TYR A 56 1.84 8.60 -5.05
C TYR A 56 2.99 9.02 -5.98
N TYR A 57 3.38 8.16 -6.92
CA TYR A 57 4.43 8.45 -7.90
C TYR A 57 4.05 9.60 -8.83
N ALA A 58 2.80 9.62 -9.34
CA ALA A 58 2.29 10.72 -10.14
C ALA A 58 2.28 12.05 -9.36
N GLY A 59 1.92 11.99 -8.08
CA GLY A 59 1.95 13.14 -7.17
C GLY A 59 3.36 13.71 -6.96
N ILE A 60 4.38 12.85 -6.87
CA ILE A 60 5.79 13.30 -6.76
C ILE A 60 6.28 13.91 -8.07
N LYS A 61 5.97 13.30 -9.21
CA LYS A 61 6.39 13.79 -10.53
C LYS A 61 5.74 15.13 -10.91
N GLY A 62 4.58 15.44 -10.35
CA GLY A 62 3.88 16.71 -10.57
C GLY A 62 4.41 17.89 -9.73
N ILE A 63 5.43 17.71 -8.89
CA ILE A 63 5.94 18.79 -8.01
C ILE A 63 6.90 19.69 -8.79
N PRO A 64 6.60 20.99 -8.97
CA PRO A 64 7.54 21.97 -9.55
C PRO A 64 8.84 22.05 -8.73
N GLU A 65 9.99 22.17 -9.40
CA GLU A 65 11.31 22.27 -8.75
C GLU A 65 11.39 23.41 -7.73
N ASP A 66 10.69 24.52 -7.99
CA ASP A 66 10.63 25.68 -7.09
C ASP A 66 10.17 25.30 -5.67
N LEU A 67 9.23 24.35 -5.53
CA LEU A 67 8.74 23.87 -4.24
C LEU A 67 9.76 23.00 -3.49
N TYR A 68 10.72 22.39 -4.19
CA TYR A 68 11.84 21.69 -3.54
C TYR A 68 12.85 22.67 -2.96
N GLU A 69 13.09 23.81 -3.60
CA GLU A 69 13.96 24.87 -3.06
C GLU A 69 13.36 25.49 -1.80
N VAL A 70 12.06 25.82 -1.81
CA VAL A 70 11.40 26.37 -0.61
C VAL A 70 11.37 25.33 0.51
N ALA A 71 11.14 24.06 0.19
CA ALA A 71 11.18 22.97 1.18
C ALA A 71 12.59 22.73 1.74
N HIS A 72 13.65 22.92 0.94
CA HIS A 72 15.04 22.85 1.42
C HIS A 72 15.34 23.99 2.40
N LEU A 73 14.93 25.21 2.05
CA LEU A 73 15.09 26.38 2.90
C LEU A 73 14.27 26.23 4.20
N ASP A 74 13.03 25.73 4.13
CA ASP A 74 12.14 25.55 5.29
C ASP A 74 12.56 24.36 6.19
N SER A 75 13.07 23.27 5.61
CA SER A 75 13.63 22.13 6.37
C SER A 75 14.98 22.43 7.03
N SER A 76 15.68 23.47 6.58
CA SER A 76 16.88 24.00 7.26
C SER A 76 16.52 24.81 8.51
N LEU A 77 15.31 25.38 8.55
CA LEU A 77 14.81 26.21 9.63
C LEU A 77 13.99 25.44 10.69
N HIS A 78 13.26 24.40 10.29
CA HIS A 78 12.45 23.54 11.18
C HIS A 78 12.77 22.06 10.98
N GLY A 79 12.88 21.31 12.08
CA GLY A 79 13.28 19.90 12.11
C GLY A 79 12.60 19.04 11.03
N ARG A 80 13.42 18.29 10.29
CA ARG A 80 13.12 17.62 9.00
C ARG A 80 11.87 16.71 8.98
N PHE A 81 11.41 16.24 10.13
CA PHE A 81 10.24 15.35 10.23
C PHE A 81 8.91 16.11 10.30
N GLY A 82 8.88 17.30 10.91
CA GLY A 82 7.66 18.08 11.07
C GLY A 82 7.23 18.78 9.78
N THR A 83 8.19 19.33 9.05
CA THR A 83 7.96 20.07 7.80
C THR A 83 7.42 19.16 6.69
N ALA A 84 7.95 17.93 6.58
CA ALA A 84 7.49 16.95 5.60
C ALA A 84 6.02 16.56 5.81
N TRP A 85 5.62 16.26 7.05
CA TRP A 85 4.24 15.89 7.36
C TRP A 85 3.25 17.04 7.09
N ASN A 86 3.62 18.27 7.42
CA ASN A 86 2.75 19.44 7.28
C ASN A 86 2.53 19.82 5.81
N LEU A 87 3.58 19.77 4.98
CA LEU A 87 3.46 20.01 3.53
C LEU A 87 2.63 18.93 2.83
N HIS A 88 2.74 17.66 3.25
CA HIS A 88 1.91 16.59 2.71
C HIS A 88 0.42 16.78 3.05
N PHE A 89 0.09 17.19 4.28
CA PHE A 89 -1.30 17.43 4.70
C PHE A 89 -1.93 18.65 4.02
N ILE A 90 -1.22 19.80 3.99
CA ILE A 90 -1.73 21.04 3.39
C ILE A 90 -2.04 20.84 1.90
N ARG A 91 -1.23 20.06 1.18
CA ARG A 91 -1.43 19.79 -0.25
C ARG A 91 -2.68 18.96 -0.55
N ILE A 92 -3.03 17.99 0.31
CA ILE A 92 -4.24 17.17 0.15
C ILE A 92 -5.50 18.03 0.30
N PHE A 93 -5.51 18.99 1.24
CA PHE A 93 -6.64 19.89 1.43
C PHE A 93 -6.71 21.00 0.38
N ALA A 94 -5.56 21.53 -0.06
CA ALA A 94 -5.52 22.59 -1.08
C ALA A 94 -6.02 22.12 -2.45
N GLN A 95 -5.77 20.86 -2.85
CA GLN A 95 -6.28 20.34 -4.13
C GLN A 95 -7.79 20.08 -4.15
N HIS A 96 -8.45 20.00 -2.99
CA HIS A 96 -9.91 19.82 -2.87
C HIS A 96 -10.67 21.13 -2.63
N SER A 97 -10.00 22.23 -2.27
CA SER A 97 -10.65 23.52 -1.94
C SER A 97 -10.78 24.49 -3.13
N TRP A 98 -10.29 24.15 -4.32
CA TRP A 98 -10.34 24.99 -5.53
C TRP A 98 -11.17 24.38 -6.65
N SER A 99 -12.34 23.84 -6.31
CA SER A 99 -13.32 23.34 -7.30
C SER A 99 -14.76 23.79 -6.98
N TYR A 100 -14.91 24.98 -6.40
CA TYR A 100 -16.16 25.75 -6.36
C TYR A 100 -15.86 27.22 -6.66
#